data_AF-A0A7G5ZKC6-F1
#
_entry.id   AF-A0A7G5ZKC6-F1
#
_cell.length_a   1.000
_cell.length_b   1.000
_cell.length_c   1.000
_cell.angle_alpha   90.00
_cell.angle_beta   90.00
_cell.angle_gamma   90.00
#
_symmetry.space_group_name_H-M   'P 1'
#
loop_
_entity.id
_entity.type
_entity.pdbx_description
1 polymer ?
#
loop_
_entity_poly.entity_id
_entity_poly.type
_entity_poly.pdbx_seq_one_letter_code
_entity_poly.pdbx_strand_id
1 'polypeptide(L)'
;MNPQVFRFWEAIKILSPEKWSEERYGSVGGGFWVVAIMGNRVLWFNDIEDGFNWSSYVVWGRLAEYFCNQDELELAVQKGLNIFE
;
A
#
# COMPACT_ATOMS: atom_id res chain seq x y z
N MET A 1 -0.22 7.88 15.40
CA MET A 1 0.25 8.73 14.29
C MET A 1 0.53 10.13 14.79
N ASN A 2 1.72 10.67 14.49
CA ASN A 2 1.98 12.09 14.68
C ASN A 2 1.11 12.94 13.73
N PRO A 3 0.91 14.25 13.98
CA PRO A 3 0.02 15.08 13.16
C PRO A 3 0.39 15.19 11.67
N GLN A 4 1.67 15.10 11.33
CA GLN A 4 2.16 15.18 9.95
C GLN A 4 1.84 13.89 9.19
N VAL A 5 2.13 12.74 9.80
CA VAL A 5 1.79 11.40 9.30
C VAL A 5 0.28 11.26 9.13
N PHE A 6 -0.50 11.76 10.10
CA PHE A 6 -1.96 11.72 10.00
C PHE A 6 -2.49 12.56 8.83
N ARG A 7 -2.01 13.80 8.64
CA ARG A 7 -2.41 14.63 7.49
C ARG A 7 -2.02 13.99 6.17
N PHE A 8 -0.85 13.35 6.12
CA PHE A 8 -0.41 12.61 4.95
C PHE A 8 -1.35 11.45 4.65
N TRP A 9 -1.67 10.62 5.65
CA TRP A 9 -2.64 9.54 5.53
C TRP A 9 -4.00 10.01 4.99
N GLU A 10 -4.55 11.09 5.56
CA GLU A 10 -5.82 11.65 5.10
C GLU A 10 -5.80 12.10 3.63
N ALA A 11 -4.62 12.48 3.11
CA ALA A 11 -4.47 12.91 1.74
C ALA A 11 -4.34 11.76 0.73
N ILE A 12 -3.83 10.60 1.15
CA ILE A 12 -3.51 9.48 0.25
C ILE A 12 -4.49 8.31 0.35
N LYS A 13 -5.23 8.17 1.46
CA LYS A 13 -6.14 7.05 1.68
C LYS A 13 -7.25 7.03 0.63
N ILE A 14 -7.62 5.83 0.19
CA ILE A 14 -8.83 5.65 -0.62
C ILE A 14 -10.03 5.40 0.29
N LEU A 15 -11.22 5.78 -0.15
CA LEU A 15 -12.44 5.69 0.66
C LEU A 15 -12.82 4.25 1.01
N SER A 16 -12.49 3.29 0.16
CA SER A 16 -12.79 1.87 0.35
C SER A 16 -11.60 1.07 -0.16
N PRO A 17 -11.02 0.18 0.66
CA PRO A 17 -9.93 -0.67 0.20
C PRO A 17 -10.33 -1.51 -1.03
N GLU A 18 -9.40 -1.66 -1.96
CA GLU A 18 -9.62 -2.38 -3.22
C GLU A 18 -8.64 -3.52 -3.36
N LYS A 19 -9.08 -4.70 -3.83
CA LYS A 19 -8.16 -5.78 -4.17
C LYS A 19 -7.53 -5.55 -5.53
N TRP A 20 -6.20 -5.48 -5.55
CA TRP A 20 -5.41 -5.34 -6.76
C TRP A 20 -4.62 -6.61 -7.02
N SER A 21 -4.60 -7.04 -8.27
CA SER A 21 -3.91 -8.24 -8.72
C SER A 21 -2.39 -8.10 -8.60
N GLU A 22 -1.71 -9.19 -8.28
CA GLU A 22 -0.25 -9.31 -8.31
C GLU A 22 0.08 -10.68 -8.93
N GLU A 23 0.99 -10.73 -9.89
CA GLU A 23 1.17 -11.90 -10.76
C GLU A 23 1.94 -13.06 -10.11
N ARG A 24 2.78 -12.80 -9.11
CA ARG A 24 3.68 -13.83 -8.54
C ARG A 24 3.05 -14.62 -7.41
N TYR A 25 2.47 -13.91 -6.46
CA TYR A 25 1.94 -14.45 -5.20
C TYR A 25 0.48 -14.05 -4.95
N GLY A 26 -0.03 -13.03 -5.65
CA GLY A 26 -1.42 -12.58 -5.54
C GLY A 26 -2.48 -13.54 -6.11
N SER A 27 -2.09 -14.62 -6.79
CA SER A 27 -3.04 -15.53 -7.45
C SER A 27 -3.86 -16.38 -6.48
N VAL A 28 -3.35 -16.67 -5.28
CA VAL A 28 -4.04 -17.52 -4.28
C VAL A 28 -5.13 -16.74 -3.54
N GLY A 29 -4.92 -15.44 -3.29
CA GLY A 29 -5.84 -14.58 -2.54
C GLY A 29 -6.72 -13.65 -3.40
N GLY A 30 -6.57 -13.68 -4.74
CA GLY A 30 -7.25 -12.73 -5.63
C GLY A 30 -6.66 -11.31 -5.55
N GLY A 31 -5.37 -11.20 -5.22
CA GLY A 31 -4.64 -9.95 -5.05
C GLY A 31 -4.54 -9.50 -3.59
N PHE A 32 -4.01 -8.29 -3.42
CA PHE A 32 -3.78 -7.67 -2.12
C PHE A 32 -4.60 -6.39 -1.96
N TRP A 33 -4.87 -5.99 -0.71
CA TRP A 33 -5.74 -4.87 -0.41
C TRP A 33 -5.00 -3.54 -0.49
N VAL A 34 -5.23 -2.76 -1.54
CA VAL A 34 -4.77 -1.38 -1.64
C VAL A 34 -5.61 -0.50 -0.72
N VAL A 35 -4.96 0.34 0.08
CA VAL A 35 -5.59 1.24 1.06
C VAL A 35 -5.26 2.72 0.84
N ALA A 36 -4.21 3.03 0.08
CA ALA A 36 -3.86 4.39 -0.31
C ALA A 36 -3.12 4.44 -1.65
N ILE A 37 -3.23 5.57 -2.34
CA ILE A 37 -2.61 5.82 -3.63
C ILE A 37 -1.97 7.21 -3.63
N MET A 38 -0.73 7.30 -4.11
CA MET A 38 -0.03 8.57 -4.30
C MET A 38 0.81 8.51 -5.57
N GLY A 39 0.45 9.32 -6.56
CA GLY A 39 1.09 9.28 -7.88
C GLY A 39 0.98 7.87 -8.49
N ASN A 40 2.12 7.29 -8.86
CA ASN A 40 2.23 5.93 -9.40
C ASN A 40 2.58 4.87 -8.33
N ARG A 41 2.42 5.18 -7.04
CA ARG A 41 2.65 4.25 -5.93
C ARG A 41 1.36 3.97 -5.19
N VAL A 42 1.27 2.76 -4.66
CA VAL A 42 0.18 2.30 -3.80
C VAL A 42 0.71 1.72 -2.50
N LEU A 43 0.00 2.00 -1.42
CA LEU A 43 0.15 1.33 -0.15
C LEU A 43 -0.88 0.21 -0.08
N TRP A 44 -0.42 -1.01 0.16
CA TRP A 44 -1.26 -2.20 0.20
C TRP A 44 -0.96 -3.07 1.40
N PHE A 45 -1.98 -3.77 1.87
CA PHE A 45 -1.90 -4.75 2.95
C PHE A 45 -1.73 -6.15 2.38
N ASN A 46 -0.68 -6.83 2.84
CA ASN A 46 -0.39 -8.22 2.56
C ASN A 46 -1.09 -9.09 3.61
N ASP A 47 -2.22 -9.72 3.24
CA ASP A 47 -3.03 -10.56 4.12
C ASP A 47 -2.41 -11.94 4.40
N ILE A 48 -1.33 -12.31 3.71
CA ILE A 48 -0.55 -13.53 3.97
C ILE A 48 0.49 -13.29 5.07
N GLU A 49 1.19 -12.15 5.02
CA GLU A 49 2.31 -11.82 5.91
C GLU A 49 1.92 -10.84 7.04
N ASP A 50 0.67 -10.37 7.06
CA ASP A 50 0.12 -9.40 8.02
C ASP A 50 0.92 -8.09 8.10
N GLY A 51 1.08 -7.40 6.96
CA GLY A 51 1.89 -6.19 6.91
C GLY A 51 1.66 -5.28 5.70
N PHE A 52 2.02 -4.01 5.84
CA PHE A 52 1.83 -2.99 4.82
C PHE A 52 3.08 -2.77 3.96
N ASN A 53 2.86 -2.57 2.66
CA ASN A 53 3.92 -2.45 1.67
C ASN A 53 3.62 -1.35 0.66
N TRP A 54 4.68 -0.72 0.14
CA TRP A 54 4.59 0.24 -0.96
C TRP A 54 5.07 -0.42 -2.25
N SER A 55 4.30 -0.25 -3.31
CA SER A 55 4.71 -0.71 -4.65
C SER A 55 4.32 0.30 -5.69
N SER A 56 5.07 0.30 -6.80
CA SER A 56 4.67 1.02 -7.99
C SER A 56 3.52 0.30 -8.71
N TYR A 57 2.77 1.03 -9.55
CA TYR A 57 1.85 0.48 -10.53
C TYR A 57 1.96 1.23 -11.85
N VAL A 58 1.76 0.51 -12.96
CA VAL A 58 1.70 1.08 -14.32
C VAL A 58 0.27 1.00 -14.87
N VAL A 59 -0.49 0.00 -14.44
CA VAL A 59 -1.89 -0.22 -14.81
C VAL A 59 -2.71 -0.27 -13.54
N TRP A 60 -3.83 0.46 -13.50
CA TRP A 60 -4.74 0.45 -12.36
C TRP A 60 -5.22 -0.98 -12.06
N GLY A 61 -5.28 -1.34 -10.78
CA GLY A 61 -5.71 -2.68 -10.37
C GLY A 61 -4.61 -3.75 -10.41
N ARG A 62 -3.34 -3.37 -10.68
CA ARG A 62 -2.21 -4.31 -10.74
C ARG A 62 -0.96 -3.77 -10.07
N LEU A 63 -0.47 -4.50 -9.07
CA LEU A 63 0.79 -4.22 -8.39
C LEU A 63 1.96 -4.62 -9.29
N ALA A 64 3.01 -3.79 -9.35
CA ALA A 64 4.21 -4.08 -10.11
C ALA A 64 5.22 -4.94 -9.32
N GLU A 65 5.19 -4.84 -7.99
CA GLU A 65 6.18 -5.44 -7.09
C GLU A 65 5.48 -6.10 -5.90
N TYR A 66 6.09 -7.17 -5.38
CA TYR A 66 5.65 -7.85 -4.17
C TYR A 66 6.70 -7.67 -3.07
N PHE A 67 6.24 -7.41 -1.86
CA PHE A 67 7.06 -7.30 -0.66
C PHE A 67 6.37 -8.00 0.52
N CYS A 68 7.16 -8.41 1.50
CA CYS A 68 6.73 -9.11 2.70
C CYS A 68 7.14 -8.36 3.98
N ASN A 69 7.15 -7.02 3.93
CA ASN A 69 7.39 -6.26 5.15
C ASN A 69 6.22 -6.44 6.11
N GLN A 70 6.54 -6.56 7.39
CA GLN A 70 5.60 -6.64 8.51
C GLN A 70 5.39 -5.26 9.15
N ASP A 71 5.36 -4.21 8.33
CA ASP A 71 5.14 -2.86 8.84
C ASP A 71 3.67 -2.70 9.24
N GLU A 72 3.43 -2.13 10.43
CA GLU A 72 2.11 -1.61 10.78
C GLU A 72 1.78 -0.38 9.93
N LEU A 73 0.48 -0.04 9.82
CA LEU A 73 -0.01 1.07 8.99
C LEU A 73 0.71 2.39 9.29
N GLU A 74 0.89 2.72 10.58
CA GLU A 74 1.56 3.97 10.97
C GLU A 74 3.00 4.06 10.46
N LEU A 75 3.76 2.97 10.57
CA LEU A 75 5.13 2.91 10.09
C LEU A 75 5.17 2.99 8.56
N ALA A 76 4.27 2.30 7.87
CA ALA A 76 4.22 2.31 6.42
C ALA A 76 3.82 3.69 5.86
N VAL A 77 2.89 4.39 6.51
CA VAL A 77 2.52 5.78 6.16
C VAL A 77 3.68 6.74 6.41
N GLN A 78 4.40 6.61 7.53
CA GLN A 78 5.59 7.42 7.80
C GLN A 78 6.70 7.17 6.76
N LYS A 79 6.91 5.92 6.34
CA LYS A 79 7.85 5.58 5.25
C LYS A 79 7.41 6.23 3.94
N GLY A 80 6.11 6.20 3.64
CA GLY A 80 5.54 6.90 2.49
C GLY A 80 5.87 8.39 2.51
N LEU A 81 5.60 9.06 3.63
CA LEU A 81 5.91 10.49 3.79
C LEU A 81 7.39 10.79 3.51
N ASN A 82 8.31 9.97 4.06
CA ASN A 82 9.75 10.14 3.86
C ASN A 82 10.22 9.90 2.41
N ILE A 83 9.44 9.19 1.58
CA ILE A 83 9.75 8.96 0.16
C ILE A 83 9.39 10.19 -0.69
N PHE A 84 8.44 11.00 -0.24
CA PHE A 84 7.84 12.10 -1.02
C PHE A 84 8.17 13.49 -0.47
N GLU A 85 8.92 13.59 0.62
CA GLU A 85 9.61 14.80 1.08
C GLU A 85 10.95 15.00 0.34
#